data_AF-A0A7X0D2J7-F1
#
_entry.id   AF-A0A7X0D2J7-F1
#
_cell.length_a   1.000
_cell.length_b   1.000
_cell.length_c   1.000
_cell.angle_alpha   90.00
_cell.angle_beta   90.00
_cell.angle_gamma   90.00
#
_symmetry.space_group_name_H-M   'P 1'
#
loop_
_entity.id
_entity.type
_entity.pdbx_description
1 polymer ?
#
loop_
_entity_poly.entity_id
_entity_poly.type
_entity_poly.pdbx_seq_one_letter_code
_entity_poly.pdbx_strand_id
1 'polypeptide(L)' 'MYFTAFEALEPRDLTTLKTVLEELRLDRGIIAPDPGLDELARDLVNLWLAGFRGSCELKAMMKPIDLHLCQ' A
#
# COMPACT_ATOMS: atom_id res chain seq x y z
N MET A 1 2.74 4.76 24.17
CA MET A 1 2.02 5.70 23.29
C MET A 1 1.92 5.06 21.92
N TYR A 2 0.75 4.55 21.55
CA TYR A 2 0.49 4.06 20.20
C TYR A 2 0.22 5.28 19.31
N PHE A 3 1.11 5.57 18.36
CA PHE A 3 0.87 6.57 17.33
C PHE A 3 -0.31 6.08 16.49
N THR A 4 -1.48 6.67 16.69
CA THR A 4 -2.68 6.44 15.89
C THR A 4 -2.46 7.11 14.52
N ALA A 5 -1.69 6.45 13.65
CA ALA A 5 -1.60 6.80 12.23
C ALA A 5 -2.98 6.80 11.53
N PHE A 6 -3.99 6.21 12.18
CA PHE A 6 -5.40 6.26 11.80
C PHE A 6 -6.06 7.64 11.93
N GLU A 7 -5.52 8.57 12.73
CA GLU A 7 -6.14 9.89 12.92
C GLU A 7 -5.84 10.85 11.75
N ALA A 8 -4.83 10.54 10.91
CA ALA A 8 -4.41 11.37 9.78
C ALA A 8 -4.92 10.89 8.41
N LEU A 9 -5.57 9.72 8.36
CA LEU A 9 -6.10 9.15 7.13
C LEU A 9 -7.59 9.49 7.00
N GLU A 10 -7.92 10.40 6.11
CA GLU A 10 -9.32 10.67 5.79
C GLU A 10 -9.96 9.43 5.14
N PRO A 11 -11.28 9.22 5.26
CA PRO A 11 -11.96 8.11 4.59
C PRO A 11 -11.74 8.11 3.06
N ARG A 12 -11.49 9.29 2.47
CA ARG A 12 -11.09 9.43 1.07
C ARG A 12 -9.69 8.88 0.79
N ASP A 13 -8.76 9.07 1.72
CA ASP A 13 -7.40 8.56 1.63
C ASP A 13 -7.41 7.04 1.73
N LEU A 14 -8.17 6.49 2.69
CA LEU A 14 -8.38 5.04 2.82
C LEU A 14 -9.00 4.42 1.57
N THR A 15 -9.96 5.12 0.95
CA THR A 15 -10.56 4.67 -0.32
C THR A 15 -9.51 4.62 -1.43
N THR A 16 -8.66 5.65 -1.53
CA THR A 16 -7.59 5.72 -2.53
C THR A 16 -6.56 4.60 -2.31
N LEU A 17 -6.13 4.41 -1.07
CA LEU A 17 -5.19 3.36 -0.68
C LEU A 17 -5.73 1.97 -1.01
N LYS A 18 -7.01 1.72 -0.69
CA LYS A 18 -7.69 0.47 -1.00
C LYS A 18 -7.79 0.22 -2.51
N THR A 19 -8.16 1.23 -3.30
CA THR A 19 -8.19 1.12 -4.77
C THR A 19 -6.81 0.77 -5.32
N VAL A 20 -5.76 1.46 -4.87
CA VAL A 20 -4.39 1.17 -5.32
C VAL A 20 -3.95 -0.23 -4.92
N LEU A 21 -4.28 -0.67 -3.70
CA LEU A 21 -3.98 -2.02 -3.22
C LEU A 21 -4.70 -3.10 -4.04
N GLU A 22 -5.99 -2.91 -4.34
CA GLU A 22 -6.77 -3.84 -5.17
C GLU A 22 -6.22 -3.90 -6.60
N GLU A 23 -5.84 -2.77 -7.18
CA GLU A 23 -5.22 -2.73 -8.50
C GLU A 23 -3.86 -3.45 -8.50
N LEU A 24 -3.02 -3.23 -7.49
CA LEU A 24 -1.73 -3.91 -7.35
C LEU A 24 -1.90 -5.41 -7.11
N ARG A 25 -2.91 -5.80 -6.33
CA ARG A 25 -3.27 -7.19 -6.11
C ARG A 25 -3.66 -7.88 -7.42
N LEU A 26 -4.49 -7.23 -8.25
CA LEU A 26 -4.90 -7.74 -9.56
C LEU A 26 -3.72 -7.80 -10.55
N ASP A 27 -2.89 -6.75 -10.59
CA ASP A 27 -1.71 -6.66 -11.45
C ASP A 27 -0.68 -7.77 -11.12
N ARG A 28 -0.50 -8.08 -9.84
CA ARG A 28 0.39 -9.15 -9.36
C ARG A 28 -0.23 -10.53 -9.34
N GLY A 29 -1.53 -10.66 -9.59
CA GLY A 29 -2.24 -11.94 -9.49
C GLY A 29 -2.27 -12.53 -8.08
N ILE A 30 -2.15 -11.71 -7.04
CA ILE A 30 -2.15 -12.18 -5.64
C ILE A 30 -3.57 -12.58 -5.24
N ILE A 31 -3.75 -13.86 -4.95
CA ILE A 31 -5.03 -14.42 -4.51
C ILE A 31 -5.10 -14.29 -2.99
N ALA A 32 -6.02 -13.49 -2.47
CA ALA A 32 -6.25 -13.42 -1.03
C ALA A 32 -6.70 -14.78 -0.49
N PRO A 33 -6.30 -15.19 0.73
CA PRO A 33 -5.54 -14.44 1.74
C PRO A 33 -4.05 -14.80 1.71
N ASP A 34 -3.28 -14.08 0.91
CA ASP A 34 -1.83 -14.25 0.88
C ASP A 34 -1.19 -13.25 1.85
N PRO A 35 -0.27 -13.67 2.73
CA PRO A 35 0.41 -12.77 3.67
C PRO A 35 1.15 -11.61 2.96
N GLY A 36 1.51 -11.75 1.69
CA GLY A 36 2.08 -10.66 0.90
C GLY A 36 1.13 -9.47 0.71
N LEU A 37 -0.19 -9.68 0.82
CA LEU A 37 -1.17 -8.59 0.72
C LEU A 37 -1.16 -7.67 1.95
N ASP A 38 -0.96 -8.24 3.14
CA ASP A 38 -0.83 -7.48 4.39
C ASP A 38 0.45 -6.64 4.40
N GLU A 39 1.56 -7.20 3.90
CA GLU A 39 2.82 -6.47 3.73
C GLU A 39 2.65 -5.31 2.74
N LEU A 40 2.06 -5.57 1.57
CA LEU A 40 1.73 -4.55 0.58
C LEU A 40 0.86 -3.42 1.13
N ALA A 41 -0.17 -3.76 1.91
CA ALA A 41 -1.03 -2.78 2.55
C ALA A 41 -0.26 -1.91 3.54
N ARG A 42 0.66 -2.52 4.29
CA ARG A 42 1.50 -1.82 5.27
C ARG A 42 2.50 -0.88 4.61
N ASP A 43 3.17 -1.32 3.55
CA ASP A 43 4.07 -0.47 2.74
C ASP A 43 3.34 0.71 2.13
N LEU A 44 2.15 0.48 1.60
CA LEU A 44 1.32 1.51 0.98
C LEU A 44 0.86 2.57 2.00
N VAL A 45 0.52 2.17 3.23
CA VAL A 45 0.25 3.10 4.34
C VAL A 45 1.53 3.84 4.76
N ASN A 46 2.68 3.17 4.84
CA ASN A 46 3.95 3.82 5.16
C ASN A 46 4.33 4.89 4.13
N LEU A 47 4.15 4.61 2.84
CA LEU A 47 4.37 5.59 1.77
C LEU A 47 3.40 6.77 1.91
N TRP A 48 2.14 6.51 2.21
CA TRP A 48 1.18 7.59 2.47
C TRP A 48 1.62 8.51 3.62
N LEU A 49 2.08 7.91 4.72
CA LEU A 49 2.60 8.63 5.89
C LEU A 49 3.91 9.38 5.59
N ALA A 50 4.72 8.89 4.65
CA ALA A 50 5.91 9.58 4.16
C ALA A 50 5.58 10.79 3.26
N GLY A 51 4.30 11.00 2.91
CA GLY A 51 3.84 12.16 2.14
C GLY A 51 3.44 11.85 0.70
N PHE A 52 3.51 10.59 0.27
CA PHE A 52 3.10 10.18 -1.07
C PHE A 52 1.57 10.10 -1.16
N ARG A 53 0.93 11.11 -1.75
CA ARG A 53 -0.54 11.15 -1.95
C ARG A 53 -1.00 10.80 -3.37
N GLY A 54 -0.06 10.55 -4.28
CA GLY A 54 -0.36 10.23 -5.68
C GLY A 54 -0.53 8.73 -5.89
N SER A 55 -1.67 8.29 -6.44
CA SER A 55 -1.91 6.87 -6.76
C SER A 55 -0.91 6.30 -7.76
N CYS A 56 -0.49 7.09 -8.76
CA CYS A 56 0.54 6.68 -9.72
C CYS A 56 1.93 6.57 -9.06
N GLU A 57 2.24 7.49 -8.15
CA GLU A 57 3.51 7.54 -7.42
C GLU A 57 3.64 6.37 -6.44
N LEU A 58 2.57 6.07 -5.70
CA LEU A 58 2.47 4.90 -4.82
C LEU A 58 2.68 3.60 -5.60
N LYS A 59 2.02 3.45 -6.75
CA LYS A 59 2.22 2.28 -7.63
C LYS A 59 3.66 2.18 -8.11
N ALA A 60 4.26 3.29 -8.54
CA ALA A 60 5.63 3.34 -9.02
C ALA A 60 6.64 2.97 -7.93
N MET A 61 6.39 3.39 -6.68
CA MET A 61 7.23 3.07 -5.51
C MET A 61 7.05 1.64 -5.02
N MET A 62 5.87 1.04 -5.23
CA MET A 62 5.62 -0.36 -4.86
C MET A 62 6.19 -1.37 -5.87
N LYS A 63 6.34 -1.00 -7.14
CA LYS A 63 6.99 -1.83 -8.17
C LYS A 63 8.41 -2.29 -7.80
N PRO A 64 9.34 -1.43 -7.33
CA PRO A 64 10.69 -1.84 -6.97
C PRO A 64 10.78 -2.60 -5.64
N ILE A 65 9.81 -2.43 -4.71
CA ILE A 65 9.81 -3.15 -3.41
C ILE A 65 9.69 -4.67 -3.61
N ASP A 66 9.04 -5.11 -4.69
CA ASP A 66 8.90 -6.53 -5.04
C ASP A 66 10.22 -7.19 -5.45
N LEU A 67 11.17 -6.44 -6.03
CA LEU A 67 12.45 -6.99 -6.46
C LEU A 67 13.37 -7.39 -5.29
N HIS A 68 13.10 -6.90 -4.08
CA HIS A 68 13.88 -7.19 -2.88
C HIS A 68 13.33 -8.34 -2.04
N LEU A 69 12.15 -8.88 -2.35
CA LEU A 69 11.53 -10.03 -1.65
C LEU A 69 11.96 -11.39 -2.20
N CYS A 70 12.85 -11.42 -3.20
CA CYS A 70 13.45 -12.62 -3.80
C CYS A 70 14.93 -12.84 -3.41
N GLN A 71 15.37 -12.43 -2.22
CA GLN A 71 16.70 -12.78 -1.70
C GLN A 71 16.62 -13.67 -0.46
#